data_AF-A0A318J9M5-F1
#
_entry.id   AF-A0A318J9M5-F1
#
_cell.length_a   1.000
_cell.length_b   1.000
_cell.length_c   1.000
_cell.angle_alpha   90.00
_cell.angle_beta   90.00
_cell.angle_gamma   90.00
#
_symmetry.space_group_name_H-M   'P 1'
#
loop_
_entity.id
_entity.type
_entity.pdbx_description
1 polymer ?
#
loop_
_entity_poly.entity_id
_entity_poly.type
_entity_poly.pdbx_seq_one_letter_code
_entity_poly.pdbx_strand_id
1 'polypeptide(L)'
;MPSDYVEFLTSIGAGTIGDSQYSLYSGLIDPDFIYGDDRQQVENILFFGDDFQGFNAGFKTDEAWCIVEVNPLDLEVSIVAPNFQTFIREIIAQL
;
A
#
# COMPACT_ATOMS: atom_id res chain seq x y z
N MET A 1 -9.94 -9.49 -1.34
CA MET A 1 -9.69 -8.06 -1.56
C MET A 1 -10.70 -7.25 -0.75
N PRO A 2 -10.26 -6.22 -0.01
CA PRO A 2 -11.12 -5.40 0.85
C PRO A 2 -12.10 -4.56 0.04
N SER A 3 -13.34 -4.42 0.53
CA SER A 3 -14.40 -3.71 -0.19
C SER A 3 -14.21 -2.19 -0.17
N ASP A 4 -13.64 -1.65 0.90
CA ASP A 4 -13.36 -0.22 1.07
C ASP A 4 -12.35 0.31 0.04
N TYR A 5 -11.33 -0.50 -0.28
CA TYR A 5 -10.38 -0.21 -1.37
C TYR A 5 -11.07 -0.16 -2.74
N VAL A 6 -11.88 -1.17 -3.05
CA VAL A 6 -12.61 -1.25 -4.33
C VAL A 6 -13.58 -0.09 -4.48
N GLU A 7 -14.32 0.23 -3.43
CA GLU A 7 -15.26 1.35 -3.41
C GLU A 7 -14.54 2.69 -3.63
N PHE A 8 -13.38 2.89 -2.99
CA PHE A 8 -12.57 4.09 -3.18
C PHE A 8 -12.08 4.22 -4.63
N LEU A 9 -11.50 3.16 -5.19
CA LEU A 9 -11.03 3.19 -6.59
C LEU A 9 -12.17 3.41 -7.58
N THR A 10 -13.36 2.88 -7.30
CA THR A 10 -14.53 3.04 -8.17
C THR A 10 -15.11 4.45 -8.10
N SER A 11 -15.10 5.07 -6.91
CA SER A 11 -15.78 6.34 -6.65
C SER A 11 -14.87 7.55 -6.84
N ILE A 12 -13.60 7.42 -6.45
CA ILE A 12 -12.60 8.50 -6.43
C ILE A 12 -11.50 8.24 -7.47
N GLY A 13 -11.02 7.00 -7.57
CA GLY A 13 -9.94 6.62 -8.48
C GLY A 13 -8.57 6.55 -7.82
N ALA A 14 -7.53 6.71 -8.64
CA ALA A 14 -6.13 6.56 -8.28
C ALA A 14 -5.31 7.73 -8.84
N GLY A 15 -4.09 7.89 -8.35
CA GLY A 15 -3.18 8.98 -8.73
C GLY A 15 -2.36 9.50 -7.56
N THR A 16 -1.81 10.68 -7.72
CA THR A 16 -1.01 11.34 -6.68
C THR A 16 -1.89 12.06 -5.68
N ILE A 17 -1.55 11.95 -4.40
CA ILE A 17 -2.21 12.64 -3.29
C ILE A 17 -1.22 13.67 -2.71
N GLY A 18 -1.73 14.87 -2.40
CA GLY A 18 -0.91 16.03 -2.01
C GLY A 18 -0.08 16.57 -3.17
N ASP A 19 0.96 17.34 -2.86
CA ASP A 19 1.94 17.84 -3.84
C ASP A 19 2.94 16.72 -4.20
N SER A 20 2.41 15.59 -4.70
CA SER A 20 3.16 14.36 -5.01
C SER A 20 3.88 13.75 -3.80
N GLN A 21 3.21 13.73 -2.65
CA GLN A 21 3.74 13.13 -1.42
C GLN A 21 3.38 11.64 -1.31
N TYR A 22 2.33 11.20 -2.01
CA TYR A 22 1.93 9.79 -2.04
C TYR A 22 1.35 9.42 -3.40
N SER A 23 1.63 8.21 -3.85
CA SER A 23 1.11 7.60 -5.07
C SER A 23 0.13 6.49 -4.71
N LEU A 24 -1.12 6.62 -5.12
CA LEU A 24 -2.09 5.54 -5.08
C LEU A 24 -2.21 4.90 -6.46
N TYR A 25 -1.97 3.59 -6.56
CA TYR A 25 -2.03 2.85 -7.80
C TYR A 25 -3.48 2.56 -8.23
N SER A 26 -3.70 2.35 -9.54
CA SER A 26 -5.01 2.02 -10.10
C SER A 26 -5.42 0.55 -9.91
N GLY A 27 -4.67 -0.19 -9.08
CA GLY A 27 -4.80 -1.62 -8.90
C GLY A 27 -3.76 -2.15 -7.93
N LEU A 28 -3.82 -3.45 -7.67
CA LEU A 28 -2.81 -4.11 -6.83
C LEU A 28 -1.62 -4.54 -7.68
N ILE A 29 -0.43 -4.40 -7.12
CA ILE A 29 0.84 -4.77 -7.74
C ILE A 29 1.45 -5.93 -6.93
N ASP A 30 1.88 -6.95 -7.65
CA ASP A 30 2.57 -8.10 -7.08
C ASP A 30 3.99 -7.72 -6.60
N PRO A 31 4.51 -8.37 -5.54
CA PRO A 31 5.81 -8.07 -4.96
C PRO A 31 6.98 -8.24 -5.94
N ASP A 32 6.86 -9.14 -6.93
CA ASP A 32 7.88 -9.39 -7.94
C ASP A 32 8.10 -8.19 -8.88
N PHE A 33 7.06 -7.38 -9.11
CA PHE A 33 7.17 -6.17 -9.92
C PHE A 33 8.01 -5.09 -9.22
N ILE A 34 7.97 -5.03 -7.88
CA ILE A 34 8.67 -4.01 -7.09
C ILE A 34 10.05 -4.51 -6.64
N TYR A 35 10.14 -5.74 -6.14
CA TYR A 35 11.35 -6.28 -5.49
C TYR A 35 12.05 -7.37 -6.30
N GLY A 36 11.45 -7.83 -7.40
CA GLY A 36 12.03 -8.91 -8.22
C GLY A 36 12.17 -10.22 -7.45
N ASP A 37 13.38 -10.76 -7.44
CA ASP A 37 13.69 -12.04 -6.79
C ASP A 37 13.91 -11.93 -5.28
N ASP A 38 14.19 -10.74 -4.75
CA ASP A 38 14.42 -10.50 -3.31
C ASP A 38 13.11 -10.15 -2.58
N ARG A 39 12.11 -11.04 -2.72
CA ARG A 39 10.73 -10.77 -2.28
C ARG A 39 10.23 -11.67 -1.15
N GLN A 40 11.05 -12.59 -0.63
CA GLN A 40 10.60 -13.66 0.26
C GLN A 40 9.83 -13.13 1.49
N GLN A 41 10.21 -11.96 2.01
CA GLN A 41 9.59 -11.34 3.19
C GLN A 41 8.24 -10.68 2.90
N VAL A 42 7.93 -10.44 1.62
CA VAL A 42 6.77 -9.67 1.16
C VAL A 42 5.89 -10.45 0.17
N GLU A 43 6.11 -11.77 0.01
CA GLU A 43 5.37 -12.62 -0.94
C GLU A 43 3.84 -12.65 -0.70
N ASN A 44 3.41 -12.41 0.54
CA ASN A 44 2.02 -12.34 0.95
C ASN A 44 1.43 -10.92 0.90
N ILE A 45 2.14 -9.94 0.34
CA ILE A 45 1.71 -8.54 0.29
C ILE A 45 1.34 -8.16 -1.15
N LEU A 46 0.17 -7.54 -1.31
CA LEU A 46 -0.24 -6.90 -2.56
C LEU A 46 -0.20 -5.38 -2.40
N PHE A 47 0.65 -4.71 -3.19
CA PHE A 47 0.94 -3.29 -3.04
C PHE A 47 -0.09 -2.42 -3.74
N PHE A 48 -0.43 -1.29 -3.13
CA PHE A 48 -1.39 -0.34 -3.69
C PHE A 48 -0.88 1.10 -3.75
N GLY A 49 0.29 1.40 -3.17
CA GLY A 49 0.86 2.73 -3.24
C GLY A 49 2.24 2.86 -2.62
N ASP A 50 2.86 4.02 -2.82
CA ASP A 50 4.20 4.38 -2.32
C ASP A 50 4.30 5.87 -1.98
N ASP A 51 5.31 6.24 -1.19
CA ASP A 51 5.55 7.61 -0.73
C ASP A 51 6.57 8.40 -1.57
N PHE A 52 6.98 7.87 -2.74
CA PHE A 52 8.09 8.36 -3.56
C PHE A 52 9.47 8.40 -2.88
N GLN A 53 9.60 7.91 -1.65
CA GLN A 53 10.86 7.80 -0.90
C GLN A 53 11.29 6.34 -0.69
N GLY A 54 10.52 5.39 -1.21
CA GLY A 54 10.83 3.97 -1.25
C GLY A 54 9.97 3.13 -0.30
N PHE A 55 9.19 3.74 0.58
CA PHE A 55 8.23 3.00 1.38
C PHE A 55 7.05 2.60 0.49
N ASN A 56 6.71 1.32 0.52
CA ASN A 56 5.59 0.78 -0.23
C ASN A 56 4.52 0.29 0.75
N ALA A 57 3.27 0.69 0.52
CA ALA A 57 2.13 0.24 1.29
C ALA A 57 1.35 -0.86 0.55
N GLY A 58 0.88 -1.85 1.29
CA GLY A 58 0.18 -2.99 0.73
C GLY A 58 -0.76 -3.68 1.70
N PHE A 59 -1.55 -4.60 1.15
CA PHE A 59 -2.41 -5.48 1.93
C PHE A 59 -1.67 -6.75 2.29
N LYS A 60 -1.66 -7.11 3.58
CA LYS A 60 -1.20 -8.43 4.03
C LYS A 60 -2.29 -9.48 3.81
N THR A 61 -2.15 -10.29 2.76
CA THR A 61 -3.23 -11.14 2.22
C THR A 61 -3.52 -12.41 3.02
N ASP A 62 -2.56 -12.89 3.80
CA ASP A 62 -2.69 -14.06 4.67
C ASP A 62 -3.21 -13.72 6.08
N GLU A 63 -3.27 -12.43 6.43
CA GLU A 63 -3.64 -11.95 7.76
C GLU A 63 -4.65 -10.80 7.68
N ALA A 64 -5.93 -11.14 7.56
CA ALA A 64 -7.07 -10.24 7.67
C ALA A 64 -7.07 -9.00 6.73
N TRP A 65 -6.19 -8.94 5.74
CA TRP A 65 -6.04 -7.80 4.83
C TRP A 65 -5.76 -6.47 5.56
N CYS A 66 -4.99 -6.51 6.65
CA CYS A 66 -4.48 -5.28 7.26
C CYS A 66 -3.50 -4.55 6.32
N ILE A 67 -3.28 -3.26 6.60
CA ILE A 67 -2.34 -2.44 5.84
C ILE A 67 -0.97 -2.51 6.48
N VAL A 68 0.03 -2.78 5.65
CA VAL A 68 1.43 -2.78 6.02
C VAL A 68 2.20 -1.77 5.19
N GLU A 69 3.27 -1.24 5.76
CA GLU A 69 4.35 -0.57 5.03
C GLU A 69 5.60 -1.43 5.06
N VAL A 70 6.35 -1.40 3.95
CA VAL A 70 7.62 -2.10 3.78
C VAL A 70 8.74 -1.07 3.73
N ASN A 71 9.72 -1.23 4.61
CA ASN A 71 10.90 -0.41 4.65
C ASN A 71 11.83 -0.73 3.46
N PRO A 72 12.26 0.24 2.66
CA PRO A 72 13.10 -0.01 1.48
C PRO A 72 14.52 -0.51 1.82
N LEU A 73 14.99 -0.35 3.05
CA LEU A 73 16.38 -0.67 3.43
C LEU A 73 16.59 -2.13 3.81
N ASP A 74 15.62 -2.74 4.47
CA ASP A 74 15.73 -4.07 5.07
C ASP A 74 14.48 -4.95 4.87
N LEU A 75 13.48 -4.44 4.14
CA LEU A 75 12.20 -5.09 3.90
C LEU A 75 11.40 -5.37 5.18
N GLU A 76 11.67 -4.65 6.27
CA GLU A 76 10.87 -4.74 7.48
C GLU A 76 9.40 -4.40 7.17
N VAL A 77 8.49 -5.30 7.54
CA VAL A 77 7.05 -5.16 7.34
C VAL A 77 6.39 -4.71 8.64
N SER A 78 5.85 -3.50 8.65
CA SER A 78 5.13 -2.92 9.80
C SER A 78 3.64 -2.81 9.51
N ILE A 79 2.78 -3.29 10.42
CA ILE A 79 1.33 -3.05 10.32
C ILE A 79 1.07 -1.59 10.71
N VAL A 80 0.53 -0.81 9.77
CA VAL A 80 0.31 0.63 9.95
C VAL A 80 -1.17 0.98 10.10
N ALA A 81 -2.09 0.17 9.58
CA ALA A 81 -3.52 0.41 9.77
C ALA A 81 -4.34 -0.89 9.69
N PRO A 82 -5.52 -0.93 10.33
CA PRO A 82 -6.39 -2.11 10.30
C PRO A 82 -7.09 -2.32 8.95
N ASN A 83 -7.24 -1.29 8.12
CA ASN A 83 -7.90 -1.33 6.80
C ASN A 83 -7.49 -0.13 5.94
N PHE A 84 -7.83 -0.19 4.65
CA PHE A 84 -7.47 0.84 3.68
C PHE A 84 -8.11 2.20 4.00
N GLN A 85 -9.39 2.21 4.40
CA GLN A 85 -10.08 3.45 4.72
C GLN A 85 -9.40 4.23 5.86
N THR A 86 -8.94 3.55 6.92
CA THR A 86 -8.19 4.17 8.00
C THR A 86 -6.88 4.73 7.48
N PHE A 87 -6.10 3.91 6.78
CA PHE A 87 -4.80 4.30 6.22
C PHE A 87 -4.90 5.55 5.32
N ILE A 88 -5.77 5.53 4.32
CA ILE A 88 -5.83 6.62 3.33
C ILE A 88 -6.28 7.94 3.96
N ARG A 89 -7.12 7.89 5.00
CA ARG A 89 -7.53 9.09 5.75
C ARG A 89 -6.38 9.66 6.58
N GLU A 90 -5.56 8.81 7.17
CA GLU A 90 -4.36 9.21 7.92
C GLU A 90 -3.32 9.83 7.00
N ILE A 91 -3.09 9.25 5.81
CA ILE A 91 -2.23 9.85 4.77
C ILE A 91 -2.75 11.24 4.42
N ILE A 92 -4.02 11.38 4.04
CA ILE A 92 -4.61 12.67 3.65
C ILE A 92 -4.53 13.72 4.78
N ALA A 93 -4.64 13.31 6.04
CA ALA A 93 -4.57 14.21 7.18
C ALA A 93 -3.16 14.73 7.50
N GLN A 94 -2.12 14.12 6.94
CA GLN A 94 -0.70 14.47 7.15
C GLN A 94 -0.11 15.35 6.03
N LEU A 95 -0.88 15.62 4.98
CA LEU A 95 -0.53 16.50 3.86
C LEU A 95 -0.78 17.96 4.24
#